data_AF-A0A9N9BH46-F1
#
_entry.id   AF-A0A9N9BH46-F1
#
_cell.length_a   1.000
_cell.length_b   1.000
_cell.length_c   1.000
_cell.angle_alpha   90.00
_cell.angle_beta   90.00
_cell.angle_gamma   90.00
#
_symmetry.space_group_name_H-M   'P 1'
#
loop_
_entity.id
_entity.type
_entity.pdbx_description
1 polymer ?
#
loop_
_entity_poly.entity_id
_entity_poly.type
_entity_poly.pdbx_seq_one_letter_code
_entity_poly.pdbx_strand_id
1 'polypeptide(L)'
;MPEKIIKRHQKLAAKMAKKHNTEPQTITHSMFHGTTYCCDPITMLRTKAELCENKECAMCKILRKGNKMRKVRNRWWWWKKSGIMSSNDPANSLTSSLKQRNHQPYIMFVLDVLSPLSGYKLKTLNNAATIPKYLIIFEYIDPNEHIAKRILELSENY
;
A
#
# COMPACT_ATOMS: atom_id res chain seq x y z
N MET A 1 10.91 -9.09 3.87
CA MET A 1 10.03 -9.63 2.80
C MET A 1 10.55 -11.00 2.38
N PRO A 2 9.70 -12.01 2.13
CA PRO A 2 10.17 -13.35 1.72
C PRO A 2 11.00 -13.32 0.42
N GLU A 3 12.13 -14.03 0.42
CA GLU A 3 13.07 -14.04 -0.72
C GLU A 3 12.43 -14.42 -2.05
N LYS A 4 11.51 -15.38 -2.03
CA LYS A 4 10.80 -15.84 -3.23
C LYS A 4 10.06 -14.71 -3.93
N ILE A 5 9.56 -13.73 -3.18
CA ILE A 5 8.87 -12.56 -3.73
C ILE A 5 9.88 -11.59 -4.33
N ILE A 6 10.99 -11.33 -3.61
CA ILE A 6 12.09 -10.46 -4.08
C ILE A 6 12.66 -10.99 -5.40
N LYS A 7 13.03 -12.27 -5.45
CA LYS A 7 13.60 -12.92 -6.65
C LYS A 7 12.65 -12.86 -7.85
N ARG A 8 11.34 -13.04 -7.62
CA ARG A 8 10.33 -12.92 -8.70
C ARG A 8 10.21 -11.49 -9.22
N HIS A 9 10.24 -10.51 -8.34
CA HIS A 9 10.21 -9.10 -8.70
C HIS A 9 11.46 -8.71 -9.52
N GLN A 10 12.65 -9.06 -9.03
CA GLN A 10 13.93 -8.79 -9.74
C GLN A 10 13.98 -9.45 -11.12
N LYS A 11 13.54 -10.72 -11.22
CA LYS A 11 13.46 -11.42 -12.52
C LYS A 11 12.50 -10.72 -13.50
N LEU A 12 11.37 -10.21 -13.00
CA LEU A 12 10.43 -9.46 -13.84
C LEU A 12 11.02 -8.12 -14.27
N ALA A 13 11.69 -7.40 -13.36
CA ALA A 13 12.34 -6.13 -13.64
C ALA A 13 13.38 -6.30 -14.76
N ALA A 14 14.30 -7.26 -14.64
CA ALA A 14 15.30 -7.55 -15.67
C ALA A 14 14.66 -7.91 -17.03
N LYS A 15 13.59 -8.72 -17.03
CA LYS A 15 12.86 -9.08 -18.25
C LYS A 15 12.21 -7.87 -18.92
N MET A 16 11.57 -7.00 -18.13
CA MET A 16 10.91 -5.80 -18.64
C MET A 16 11.93 -4.78 -19.15
N ALA A 17 13.00 -4.55 -18.40
CA ALA A 17 14.10 -3.66 -18.76
C ALA A 17 14.72 -4.05 -20.11
N LYS A 18 15.07 -5.34 -20.27
CA LYS A 18 15.56 -5.89 -21.54
C LYS A 18 14.57 -5.69 -22.70
N LYS A 19 13.27 -5.90 -22.45
CA LYS A 19 12.23 -5.69 -23.47
C LYS A 19 12.14 -4.23 -23.94
N HIS A 20 12.42 -3.28 -23.05
CA HIS A 20 12.34 -1.84 -23.31
C HIS A 20 13.70 -1.19 -23.58
N ASN A 21 14.75 -1.98 -23.78
CA ASN A 21 16.12 -1.53 -24.00
C ASN A 21 16.57 -0.46 -22.99
N THR A 22 16.34 -0.75 -21.71
CA THR A 22 16.65 0.16 -20.60
C THR A 22 17.09 -0.63 -19.38
N GLU A 23 17.43 0.08 -18.30
CA GLU A 23 17.83 -0.49 -17.02
C GLU A 23 16.62 -0.74 -16.09
N PRO A 24 16.67 -1.76 -15.21
CA PRO A 24 15.60 -2.05 -14.26
C PRO A 24 15.17 -0.86 -13.40
N GLN A 25 16.11 0.00 -13.03
CA GLN A 25 15.89 1.19 -12.19
C GLN A 25 15.02 2.22 -12.92
N THR A 26 15.21 2.39 -14.23
CA THR A 26 14.46 3.36 -15.06
C THR A 26 12.98 3.03 -15.15
N ILE A 27 12.62 1.75 -15.02
CA ILE A 27 11.22 1.29 -15.04
C ILE A 27 10.65 1.03 -13.64
N THR A 28 11.40 1.34 -12.58
CA THR A 28 10.98 1.12 -11.20
C THR A 28 10.56 2.44 -10.57
N HIS A 29 9.29 2.54 -10.20
CA HIS A 29 8.71 3.73 -9.59
C HIS A 29 8.43 3.48 -8.11
N SER A 30 8.85 4.39 -7.24
CA SER A 30 8.43 4.38 -5.84
C SER A 30 7.02 4.96 -5.74
N MET A 31 6.07 4.19 -5.24
CA MET A 31 4.66 4.58 -5.17
C MET A 31 3.98 4.15 -3.87
N PHE A 32 2.92 4.85 -3.52
CA PHE A 32 2.10 4.63 -2.35
C PHE A 32 0.94 3.67 -2.62
N HIS A 33 0.60 2.89 -1.59
CA HIS A 33 -0.55 1.99 -1.56
C HIS A 33 -1.15 1.93 -0.15
N GLY A 34 -2.30 2.59 0.03
CA GLY A 34 -3.05 2.54 1.28
C GLY A 34 -3.68 1.17 1.50
N THR A 35 -3.74 0.73 2.76
CA THR A 35 -4.23 -0.59 3.10
C THR A 35 -4.90 -0.59 4.46
N THR A 36 -5.52 -1.71 4.82
CA THR A 36 -6.20 -1.90 6.11
C THR A 36 -5.50 -2.95 6.95
N TYR A 37 -5.77 -2.94 8.26
CA TYR A 37 -5.32 -3.94 9.21
C TYR A 37 -6.44 -4.30 10.19
N CYS A 38 -6.18 -5.28 11.06
CA CYS A 38 -7.10 -5.65 12.15
C CYS A 38 -6.34 -6.12 13.39
N CYS A 39 -5.02 -5.95 13.41
CA CYS A 39 -4.13 -6.19 14.55
C CYS A 39 -3.35 -4.91 14.80
N ASP A 40 -2.83 -4.70 16.01
CA ASP A 40 -2.08 -3.49 16.33
C ASP A 40 -0.76 -3.42 15.51
N PRO A 41 -0.66 -2.49 14.54
CA PRO A 41 0.53 -2.38 13.70
C PRO A 41 1.74 -1.84 14.47
N ILE A 42 1.53 -1.04 15.53
CA ILE A 42 2.60 -0.49 16.36
C ILE A 42 3.22 -1.59 17.20
N THR A 43 2.39 -2.36 17.92
CA THR A 43 2.87 -3.50 18.71
C THR A 43 3.59 -4.50 17.81
N MET A 44 3.02 -4.83 16.65
CA MET A 44 3.65 -5.74 15.68
C MET A 44 5.07 -5.31 15.30
N LEU A 45 5.29 -4.02 15.02
CA LEU A 45 6.62 -3.51 14.67
C LEU A 45 7.57 -3.44 15.88
N ARG A 46 7.08 -3.00 17.04
CA ARG A 46 7.92 -2.81 18.24
C ARG A 46 8.42 -4.13 18.82
N THR A 47 7.56 -5.14 18.90
CA THR A 47 7.90 -6.41 19.56
C THR A 47 8.39 -7.47 18.58
N LYS A 48 8.40 -7.16 17.27
CA LYS A 48 8.60 -8.14 16.21
C LYS A 48 7.62 -9.33 16.34
N ALA A 49 6.39 -9.04 16.80
CA ALA A 49 5.36 -10.06 16.93
C ALA A 49 5.13 -10.77 15.60
N GLU A 50 4.69 -12.01 15.68
CA GLU A 50 4.27 -12.75 14.50
C GLU A 50 3.13 -12.05 13.78
N LEU A 51 3.15 -12.14 12.44
CA LEU A 51 2.11 -11.57 11.61
C LEU A 51 0.80 -12.32 11.84
N CYS A 52 -0.26 -11.60 12.22
CA CYS A 52 -1.54 -12.25 12.51
C CYS A 52 -2.07 -13.08 11.32
N GLU A 53 -2.76 -14.17 11.64
CA GLU A 53 -3.27 -15.09 10.63
C GLU A 53 -4.59 -14.63 10.00
N ASN A 54 -5.23 -13.61 10.57
CA ASN A 54 -6.54 -13.13 10.16
C ASN A 54 -6.56 -12.77 8.66
N LYS A 55 -7.47 -13.42 7.92
CA LYS A 55 -7.64 -13.26 6.47
C LYS A 55 -8.13 -11.87 6.08
N GLU A 56 -8.71 -11.10 7.01
CA GLU A 56 -9.14 -9.72 6.79
C GLU A 56 -8.01 -8.71 7.01
N CYS A 57 -6.91 -9.09 7.66
CA CYS A 57 -5.75 -8.21 7.82
C CYS A 57 -4.99 -8.01 6.50
N ALA A 58 -5.28 -6.93 5.76
CA ALA A 58 -4.61 -6.66 4.49
C ALA A 58 -3.11 -6.40 4.65
N MET A 59 -2.71 -5.68 5.69
CA MET A 59 -1.30 -5.47 6.08
C MET A 59 -0.54 -6.80 6.23
N CYS A 60 -0.97 -7.70 7.12
CA CYS A 60 -0.29 -8.97 7.36
C CYS A 60 -0.29 -9.88 6.13
N LYS A 61 -1.32 -9.81 5.28
CA LYS A 61 -1.33 -10.51 3.98
C LYS A 61 -0.24 -9.97 3.05
N ILE A 62 -0.08 -8.66 2.97
CA ILE A 62 0.95 -8.02 2.13
C ILE A 62 2.35 -8.34 2.65
N LEU A 63 2.58 -8.26 3.97
CA LEU A 63 3.87 -8.58 4.58
C LEU A 63 4.27 -10.06 4.36
N ARG A 64 3.32 -11.00 4.48
CA ARG A 64 3.58 -12.44 4.28
C ARG A 64 3.71 -12.83 2.81
N LYS A 65 2.90 -12.24 1.93
CA LYS A 65 2.66 -12.77 0.57
C LYS A 65 2.94 -11.78 -0.55
N GLY A 66 3.38 -10.56 -0.23
CA GLY A 66 3.55 -9.46 -1.16
C GLY A 66 2.20 -8.82 -1.53
N ASN A 67 2.25 -7.73 -2.29
CA ASN A 67 1.04 -7.09 -2.78
C ASN A 67 0.43 -7.92 -3.92
N LYS A 68 -0.76 -8.48 -3.69
CA LYS A 68 -1.44 -9.36 -4.64
C LYS A 68 -2.73 -8.72 -5.11
N MET A 69 -2.98 -8.82 -6.41
CA MET A 69 -4.26 -8.45 -7.01
C MET A 69 -5.39 -9.19 -6.30
N ARG A 70 -6.41 -8.44 -5.87
CA ARG A 70 -7.64 -9.03 -5.34
C ARG A 70 -8.33 -9.80 -6.46
N LYS A 71 -8.68 -11.07 -6.26
CA LYS A 71 -9.49 -11.79 -7.24
C LYS A 71 -10.87 -11.13 -7.33
N VAL A 72 -11.31 -10.75 -8.53
CA VAL A 72 -12.70 -10.31 -8.73
C VAL A 72 -13.58 -11.54 -8.55
N ARG A 73 -14.49 -11.50 -7.57
CA ARG A 73 -15.36 -12.64 -7.23
C ARG A 73 -16.63 -12.71 -8.10
N ASN A 74 -16.86 -11.70 -8.94
CA ASN A 74 -18.10 -11.57 -9.71
C ASN A 74 -17.98 -12.24 -11.09
N ARG A 75 -18.70 -13.35 -11.30
CA ARG A 75 -18.70 -14.14 -12.58
C ARG A 75 -19.11 -13.29 -13.79
N TRP A 76 -19.95 -12.29 -13.58
CA TRP A 76 -20.46 -11.42 -14.64
C TRP A 76 -19.44 -10.42 -15.21
N TRP A 77 -18.27 -10.25 -14.58
CA TRP A 77 -17.24 -9.31 -15.03
C TRP A 77 -15.88 -9.99 -15.18
N TRP A 78 -15.87 -11.23 -15.69
CA TRP A 78 -14.67 -12.03 -15.87
C TRP A 78 -13.62 -11.36 -16.79
N TRP A 79 -14.04 -10.46 -17.68
CA TRP A 79 -13.14 -9.66 -18.52
C TRP A 79 -12.49 -8.47 -17.78
N LYS A 80 -13.07 -7.99 -16.67
CA LYS A 80 -12.47 -6.93 -15.86
C LYS A 80 -11.37 -7.53 -14.99
N LYS A 81 -10.14 -7.46 -15.49
CA LYS A 81 -8.96 -7.75 -14.66
C LYS A 81 -8.89 -6.71 -13.53
N SER A 82 -9.03 -7.19 -12.29
CA SER A 82 -8.55 -6.44 -11.12
C SER A 82 -7.07 -6.16 -11.32
N GLY A 83 -6.59 -5.02 -10.83
CA GLY A 83 -5.17 -4.70 -10.82
C GLY A 83 -4.76 -4.18 -9.46
N ILE A 84 -3.45 -4.10 -9.23
CA ILE A 84 -2.91 -3.38 -8.10
C ILE A 84 -2.80 -1.92 -8.52
N MET A 85 -3.51 -1.04 -7.81
CA MET A 85 -3.42 0.40 -8.00
C MET A 85 -2.39 0.96 -7.03
N SER A 86 -1.47 1.77 -7.56
CA SER A 86 -0.50 2.52 -6.77
C SER A 86 -0.45 3.97 -7.28
N SER A 87 -0.15 4.93 -6.41
CA SER A 87 -0.08 6.35 -6.77
C SER A 87 1.22 6.96 -6.30
N ASN A 88 1.79 7.90 -7.06
CA ASN A 88 2.96 8.65 -6.61
C ASN A 88 2.61 9.74 -5.58
N ASP A 89 1.32 9.92 -5.30
CA ASP A 89 0.78 10.84 -4.30
C ASP A 89 0.14 10.04 -3.14
N PRO A 90 0.62 10.22 -1.89
CA PRO A 90 0.09 9.52 -0.73
C PRO A 90 -1.37 9.88 -0.44
N ALA A 91 -1.84 11.10 -0.77
CA ALA A 91 -3.20 11.52 -0.50
C ALA A 91 -4.24 10.69 -1.27
N ASN A 92 -3.94 10.26 -2.50
CA ASN A 92 -4.83 9.30 -3.20
C ASN A 92 -4.91 7.95 -2.52
N SER A 93 -3.79 7.52 -1.96
CA SER A 93 -3.66 6.22 -1.31
C SER A 93 -4.38 6.21 0.04
N LEU A 94 -4.53 7.38 0.68
CA LEU A 94 -5.23 7.58 1.94
C LEU A 94 -6.66 7.03 1.92
N THR A 95 -7.39 7.18 0.81
CA THR A 95 -8.78 6.69 0.68
C THR A 95 -8.96 5.22 1.05
N SER A 96 -7.94 4.38 0.80
CA SER A 96 -7.99 2.96 1.16
C SER A 96 -7.67 2.71 2.63
N SER A 97 -6.78 3.51 3.22
CA SER A 97 -6.46 3.48 4.65
C SER A 97 -7.65 3.99 5.49
N LEU A 98 -8.36 5.02 5.03
CA LEU A 98 -9.54 5.58 5.70
C LEU A 98 -10.75 4.62 5.74
N LYS A 99 -10.72 3.50 5.02
CA LYS A 99 -11.77 2.47 5.14
C LYS A 99 -11.79 1.83 6.53
N GLN A 100 -10.71 1.94 7.29
CA GLN A 100 -10.73 1.74 8.73
C GLN A 100 -11.35 2.96 9.40
N ARG A 101 -12.68 3.05 9.38
CA ARG A 101 -13.39 4.06 10.16
C ARG A 101 -13.03 3.86 11.64
N ASN A 102 -12.62 4.94 12.31
CA ASN A 102 -12.35 5.02 13.75
C ASN A 102 -11.17 4.21 14.30
N HIS A 103 -10.21 3.79 13.46
CA HIS A 103 -8.98 3.15 13.94
C HIS A 103 -7.76 3.95 13.49
N GLN A 104 -7.26 4.80 14.39
CA GLN A 104 -5.87 5.24 14.32
C GLN A 104 -4.96 4.19 14.98
N PRO A 105 -3.72 4.04 14.52
CA PRO A 105 -3.09 4.81 13.43
C PRO A 105 -3.52 4.33 12.03
N TYR A 106 -3.34 5.15 10.99
CA TYR A 106 -3.45 4.71 9.60
C TYR A 106 -2.15 4.10 9.11
N ILE A 107 -2.24 3.26 8.07
CA ILE A 107 -1.07 2.63 7.46
C ILE A 107 -1.06 2.74 5.94
N MET A 108 0.13 2.77 5.37
CA MET A 108 0.35 2.81 3.93
C MET A 108 1.67 2.14 3.58
N PHE A 109 1.70 1.41 2.46
CA PHE A 109 2.97 0.90 1.94
C PHE A 109 3.58 1.85 0.92
N VAL A 110 4.91 1.97 0.96
CA VAL A 110 5.71 2.40 -0.18
C VAL A 110 6.15 1.14 -0.93
N LEU A 111 5.85 1.11 -2.23
CA LEU A 111 6.09 0.00 -3.14
C LEU A 111 7.09 0.41 -4.21
N ASP A 112 8.00 -0.49 -4.55
CA ASP A 112 8.60 -0.45 -5.89
C ASP A 112 7.57 -1.02 -6.88
N VAL A 113 7.28 -0.26 -7.93
CA VAL A 113 6.30 -0.60 -8.98
C VAL A 113 6.99 -0.61 -10.35
N LEU A 114 6.97 -1.77 -11.01
CA LEU A 114 7.55 -1.94 -12.34
C LEU A 114 6.57 -1.47 -13.42
N SER A 115 6.97 -0.46 -14.17
CA SER A 115 6.22 0.05 -15.33
C SER A 115 7.16 0.77 -16.30
N PRO A 116 7.09 0.48 -17.61
CA PRO A 116 7.79 1.28 -18.61
C PRO A 116 7.19 2.68 -18.77
N LEU A 117 5.98 2.90 -18.26
CA LEU A 117 5.30 4.20 -18.24
C LEU A 117 5.45 4.82 -16.84
N SER A 118 5.75 6.12 -16.80
CA SER A 118 5.54 6.93 -15.60
C SER A 118 4.07 7.38 -15.51
N GLY A 119 3.64 7.78 -14.32
CA GLY A 119 2.32 8.37 -14.17
C GLY A 119 1.91 8.59 -12.72
N TYR A 120 0.91 9.44 -12.56
CA TYR A 120 0.32 9.75 -11.25
C TYR A 120 -0.29 8.53 -10.55
N LYS A 121 -0.90 7.64 -11.36
CA LYS A 121 -1.47 6.36 -10.92
C LYS A 121 -1.04 5.27 -11.89
N LEU A 122 -0.55 4.17 -11.36
CA LEU A 122 -0.20 2.99 -12.14
C LEU A 122 -1.06 1.81 -11.71
N LYS A 123 -1.57 1.09 -12.72
CA LYS A 123 -2.30 -0.17 -12.56
C LYS A 123 -1.43 -1.31 -13.05
N THR A 124 -1.03 -2.22 -12.16
CA THR A 124 -0.31 -3.43 -12.57
C THR A 124 -1.23 -4.66 -12.56
N LEU A 125 -1.01 -5.56 -13.52
CA LEU A 125 -1.76 -6.81 -13.68
C LEU A 125 -0.92 -8.04 -13.34
N ASN A 126 0.23 -7.84 -12.72
CA ASN A 126 1.15 -8.89 -12.31
C ASN A 126 1.59 -8.63 -10.88
N ASN A 127 1.35 -9.58 -9.97
CA ASN A 127 1.75 -9.45 -8.56
C ASN A 127 3.25 -9.22 -8.37
N ALA A 128 4.09 -9.75 -9.27
CA ALA A 128 5.53 -9.54 -9.21
C ALA A 128 5.95 -8.13 -9.65
N ALA A 129 5.05 -7.35 -10.27
CA ALA A 129 5.33 -5.97 -10.67
C ALA A 129 5.33 -4.99 -9.49
N THR A 130 4.99 -5.45 -8.29
CA THR A 130 4.99 -4.61 -7.09
C THR A 130 5.68 -5.32 -5.95
N ILE A 131 6.54 -4.62 -5.21
CA ILE A 131 7.11 -5.15 -3.96
C ILE A 131 7.08 -4.08 -2.86
N PRO A 132 6.51 -4.39 -1.68
CA PRO A 132 6.56 -3.47 -0.54
C PRO A 132 7.99 -3.30 -0.02
N LYS A 133 8.39 -2.03 0.17
CA LYS A 133 9.69 -1.62 0.71
C LYS A 133 9.58 -1.09 2.13
N TYR A 134 8.62 -0.20 2.34
CA TYR A 134 8.40 0.47 3.62
C TYR A 134 6.92 0.40 4.00
N LEU A 135 6.67 0.29 5.30
CA LEU A 135 5.36 0.48 5.90
C LEU A 135 5.41 1.81 6.66
N ILE A 136 4.56 2.74 6.27
CA ILE A 136 4.35 4.01 6.96
C ILE A 136 3.16 3.80 7.90
N ILE A 137 3.36 4.17 9.17
CA ILE A 137 2.30 4.29 10.18
C ILE A 137 2.19 5.77 10.51
N PHE A 138 0.98 6.32 10.43
CA PHE A 138 0.76 7.75 10.57
C PHE A 138 -0.62 8.04 11.16
N GLU A 139 -0.76 9.22 11.74
CA GLU A 139 -2.06 9.77 12.13
C GLU A 139 -2.53 10.72 11.04
N TYR A 140 -3.83 10.69 10.76
CA TYR A 140 -4.47 11.67 9.89
C TYR A 140 -5.31 12.55 10.79
N ILE A 141 -4.93 13.81 10.83
CA ILE A 141 -5.65 14.85 11.56
C ILE A 141 -6.64 15.44 10.58
N ASP A 142 -7.94 15.24 10.81
CA ASP A 142 -8.96 15.96 10.03
C ASP A 142 -8.80 17.46 10.34
N PRO A 143 -8.55 18.32 9.34
CA PRO A 143 -8.36 19.75 9.57
C PRO A 143 -9.55 20.38 10.32
N ASN A 144 -10.77 19.92 10.07
CA ASN A 144 -11.96 20.45 10.71
C ASN A 144 -12.04 20.04 12.19
N GLU A 145 -11.68 18.81 12.51
CA GLU A 145 -11.63 18.32 13.89
C GLU A 145 -10.52 19.02 14.68
N HIS A 146 -9.36 19.25 14.06
CA HIS A 146 -8.26 19.99 14.68
C HIS A 146 -8.62 21.44 14.95
N ILE A 147 -9.25 22.12 13.99
CA ILE A 147 -9.74 23.50 14.17
C ILE A 147 -10.79 23.54 15.29
N ALA A 148 -11.76 22.62 15.30
CA ALA A 148 -12.79 22.54 16.33
C ALA A 148 -12.17 22.31 17.73
N LYS A 149 -11.23 21.38 17.85
CA LYS A 149 -10.51 21.13 19.11
C LYS A 149 -9.73 22.37 19.56
N ARG A 150 -9.07 23.06 18.63
CA ARG A 150 -8.31 24.27 18.95
C ARG A 150 -9.22 25.43 19.39
N ILE A 151 -10.39 25.57 18.78
CA ILE A 151 -11.40 26.56 19.20
C ILE A 151 -11.88 26.24 20.63
N LEU A 152 -12.16 24.97 20.94
CA LEU A 152 -12.57 24.54 22.27
C LEU A 152 -11.49 24.82 23.33
N GLU A 153 -10.24 24.43 23.07
CA GLU A 153 -9.09 24.72 23.96
C GLU A 153 -8.93 26.22 24.22
N LEU A 154 -9.14 27.06 23.21
CA LEU A 154 -9.07 28.51 23.38
C LEU A 154 -10.26 29.03 24.21
N SER A 155 -11.46 28.46 24.04
CA SER A 155 -12.65 28.89 24.78
C SER A 155 -12.67 28.49 26.26
N GLU A 156 -11.96 27.43 26.65
CA GLU A 156 -11.86 26.99 28.06
C GLU A 156 -10.84 27.80 28.88
N ASN A 157 -10.04 28.66 28.22
CA ASN A 157 -9.03 29.51 28.84
C ASN A 157 -9.47 30.98 28.99
N TYR A 158 -10.75 31.29 28.73
CA TYR A 158 -11.41 32.58 28.98
C TYR A 158 -12.64 32.39 29.84
#